data_AF-A0A914EF71-F1
#
_entry.id   AF-A0A914EF71-F1
#
_cell.length_a   1.000
_cell.length_b   1.000
_cell.length_c   1.000
_cell.angle_alpha   90.00
_cell.angle_beta   90.00
_cell.angle_gamma   90.00
#
_symmetry.space_group_name_H-M   'P 1'
#
loop_
_entity.id
_entity.type
_entity.pdbx_description
1 polymer ?
#
loop_
_entity_poly.entity_id
_entity_poly.type
_entity_poly.pdbx_seq_one_letter_code
_entity_poly.pdbx_strand_id
1 'polypeptide(L)'
;MKRWLKYFDLSQFYFADGEKLITEPVSELRAIEKFLNLTPTFTEDNFVYVPKKGFFSCLYKMSTFALELVARLENVTNLRPIDYFTYKWIFKIECSSCNKTNNEWYYACPKEFQAINGDKVHMKDKCPSCGQNYSIEILENSYRPYRIERNNEHQSIVKFYCHGLELVDFNFDLESGWIAESTNSKAIFDVDMELEKWADYDERAGIKVKISEVDFRFTPVKKF
;
A
#
# COMPACT_ATOMS: atom_id res chain seq x y z
N MET A 1 -6.16 12.63 42.36
CA MET A 1 -5.30 11.44 42.61
C MET A 1 -5.73 10.60 43.83
N LYS A 2 -5.99 11.18 45.01
CA LYS A 2 -6.36 10.43 46.24
C LYS A 2 -7.50 9.39 46.10
N ARG A 3 -8.49 9.62 45.22
CA ARG A 3 -9.60 8.66 44.97
C ARG A 3 -9.20 7.45 44.12
N TRP A 4 -8.19 7.60 43.25
CA TRP A 4 -7.70 6.55 42.36
C TRP A 4 -6.75 5.58 43.07
N LEU A 5 -5.89 6.11 43.96
CA LEU A 5 -4.98 5.33 44.80
C LEU A 5 -5.69 4.42 45.83
N LYS A 6 -7.02 4.50 45.94
CA LYS A 6 -7.83 3.55 46.71
C LYS A 6 -7.96 2.20 46.00
N TYR A 7 -7.89 2.19 44.66
CA TYR A 7 -8.19 1.02 43.82
C TYR A 7 -7.00 0.58 42.96
N PHE A 8 -6.04 1.47 42.70
CA PHE A 8 -4.89 1.20 41.85
C PHE A 8 -3.61 1.61 42.57
N ASP A 9 -2.61 0.74 42.54
CA ASP A 9 -1.29 1.04 43.08
C ASP A 9 -0.58 2.09 42.22
N LEU A 10 0.30 2.87 42.84
CA LEU A 10 1.02 3.93 42.13
C LEU A 10 1.85 3.38 40.96
N SER A 11 2.36 2.14 41.07
CA SER A 11 3.08 1.44 40.01
C SER A 11 2.21 1.09 38.79
N GLN A 12 0.89 1.19 38.89
CA GLN A 12 -0.05 1.03 37.77
C GLN A 12 -0.32 2.34 37.04
N PHE A 13 0.33 3.43 37.45
CA PHE A 13 0.30 4.70 36.75
C PHE A 13 1.64 4.99 36.10
N TYR A 14 1.59 5.40 34.85
CA TYR A 14 2.69 6.05 34.17
C TYR A 14 2.31 7.52 33.92
N PHE A 15 3.18 8.43 34.31
CA PHE A 15 3.00 9.85 34.07
C PHE A 15 3.85 10.25 32.87
N ALA A 16 3.19 10.46 31.74
CA ALA A 16 3.87 10.87 30.53
C ALA A 16 4.33 12.34 30.63
N ASP A 17 5.59 12.58 30.26
CA ASP A 17 6.16 13.92 30.18
C ASP A 17 5.71 14.62 28.88
N GLY A 18 4.81 15.59 29.03
CA GLY A 18 4.25 16.32 27.90
C GLY A 18 5.26 17.18 27.13
N GLU A 19 6.32 17.66 27.79
CA GLU A 19 7.39 18.39 27.10
C GLU A 19 8.23 17.43 26.26
N LYS A 20 8.58 16.27 26.82
CA LYS A 20 9.29 15.23 26.06
C LYS A 20 8.48 14.67 24.90
N LEU A 21 7.16 14.55 25.01
CA LEU A 21 6.32 14.18 23.86
C LEU A 21 6.44 15.17 22.69
N ILE A 22 6.80 16.43 22.96
CA ILE A 22 6.98 17.47 21.95
C ILE A 22 8.42 17.49 21.44
N THR A 23 9.41 17.39 22.33
CA THR A 23 10.84 17.59 22.03
C THR A 23 11.59 16.29 21.72
N GLU A 24 11.20 15.17 22.31
CA GLU A 24 11.87 13.87 22.24
C GLU A 24 10.84 12.70 22.25
N PRO A 25 9.85 12.67 21.34
CA PRO A 25 8.69 11.79 21.46
C PRO A 25 9.03 10.29 21.53
N VAL A 26 10.10 9.86 20.85
CA VAL A 26 10.48 8.44 20.78
C VAL A 26 10.91 7.91 22.14
N SER A 27 11.66 8.71 22.92
CA SER A 27 12.15 8.28 24.23
C SER A 27 10.97 8.09 25.21
N GLU A 28 10.03 9.03 25.19
CA GLU A 28 8.84 9.02 26.04
C GLU A 28 7.86 7.92 25.62
N LEU A 29 7.62 7.73 24.32
CA LEU A 29 6.76 6.66 23.82
C LEU A 29 7.32 5.27 24.11
N ARG A 30 8.64 5.08 24.01
CA ARG A 30 9.27 3.79 24.39
C ARG A 30 9.14 3.50 25.88
N ALA A 31 9.20 4.53 26.74
CA ALA A 31 8.95 4.36 28.15
C ALA A 31 7.49 3.94 28.42
N ILE A 32 6.53 4.51 27.69
CA ILE A 32 5.11 4.12 27.71
C ILE A 32 4.93 2.68 27.20
N GLU A 33 5.51 2.30 26.06
CA GLU A 33 5.44 0.94 25.51
C GLU A 33 5.97 -0.09 26.51
N LYS A 34 7.13 0.21 27.13
CA LYS A 34 7.73 -0.64 28.16
C LYS A 34 6.83 -0.77 29.38
N PHE A 35 6.22 0.33 29.83
CA PHE A 35 5.30 0.32 30.96
C PHE A 35 4.04 -0.52 30.70
N LEU A 36 3.49 -0.43 29.48
CA LEU A 36 2.32 -1.20 29.04
C LEU A 36 2.65 -2.63 28.59
N ASN A 37 3.93 -3.02 28.63
CA ASN A 37 4.43 -4.30 28.13
C ASN A 37 4.05 -4.57 26.65
N LEU A 38 4.15 -3.53 25.82
CA LEU A 38 3.95 -3.59 24.38
C LEU A 38 5.29 -3.85 23.67
N THR A 39 5.24 -4.51 22.51
CA THR A 39 6.40 -4.60 21.61
C THR A 39 6.83 -3.21 21.16
N PRO A 40 8.13 -2.86 21.23
CA PRO A 40 8.61 -1.56 20.79
C PRO A 40 8.33 -1.36 19.30
N THR A 41 7.52 -0.37 18.98
CA THR A 41 7.05 -0.11 17.61
C THR A 41 7.50 1.27 17.12
N PHE A 42 7.69 2.25 18.01
CA PHE A 42 8.14 3.58 17.65
C PHE A 42 9.67 3.69 17.54
N THR A 43 10.13 4.16 16.39
CA THR A 43 11.52 4.50 16.07
C THR A 43 11.65 5.97 15.68
N GLU A 44 12.88 6.47 15.60
CA GLU A 44 13.13 7.86 15.17
C GLU A 44 12.62 8.16 13.75
N ASP A 45 12.65 7.17 12.86
CA ASP A 45 12.11 7.30 11.50
C ASP A 45 10.59 7.55 11.47
N ASN A 46 9.88 7.24 12.56
CA ASN A 46 8.48 7.56 12.70
C ASN A 46 8.23 9.02 13.07
N PHE A 47 9.24 9.88 13.24
CA PHE A 47 9.03 11.26 13.65
C PHE A 47 9.87 12.22 12.82
N VAL A 48 9.25 13.31 12.35
CA VAL A 48 9.95 14.39 11.64
C VAL A 48 9.67 15.71 12.34
N TYR A 49 10.75 16.42 12.71
CA TYR A 49 10.62 17.76 13.26
C TYR A 49 10.06 18.72 12.22
N VAL A 50 9.01 19.45 12.57
CA VAL A 50 8.39 20.46 11.71
C VAL A 50 8.73 21.84 12.25
N PRO A 51 9.76 22.54 11.70
CA PRO A 51 10.24 23.81 12.27
C PRO A 51 9.16 24.88 12.36
N LYS A 52 8.27 24.94 11.37
CA LYS A 52 7.15 25.91 11.35
C LYS A 52 6.16 25.70 12.50
N LYS A 53 6.04 24.48 13.02
CA LYS A 53 5.11 24.13 14.10
C LYS A 53 5.79 23.95 15.46
N GLY A 54 7.12 23.80 15.48
CA GLY A 54 7.89 23.67 16.71
C GLY A 54 7.75 22.31 17.42
N PHE A 55 7.36 21.24 16.72
CA PHE A 55 7.22 19.91 17.31
C PHE A 55 7.57 18.78 16.32
N PHE A 56 7.83 17.59 16.85
CA PHE A 56 8.01 16.36 16.07
C PHE A 56 6.67 15.75 15.63
N SER A 57 6.41 15.76 14.32
CA SER A 57 5.22 15.13 13.74
C SER A 57 5.40 13.62 13.60
N CYS A 58 4.47 12.85 14.15
CA CYS A 58 4.44 11.40 14.02
C CYS A 58 4.04 10.98 12.59
N LEU A 59 4.97 10.34 11.90
CA LEU A 59 4.88 9.71 10.58
C LEU A 59 4.54 8.22 10.66
N TYR A 60 4.31 7.68 11.86
CA TYR A 60 4.08 6.26 12.17
C TYR A 60 3.04 5.55 11.28
N LYS A 61 2.19 6.30 10.58
CA LYS A 61 1.14 5.76 9.70
C LYS A 61 1.37 6.04 8.22
N MET A 62 2.62 6.31 7.82
CA MET A 62 2.99 6.49 6.42
C MET A 62 3.86 5.33 5.97
N SER A 63 3.31 4.52 5.07
CA SER A 63 3.94 3.31 4.56
C SER A 63 3.92 3.34 3.04
N THR A 64 4.97 2.82 2.42
CA THR A 64 4.97 2.56 0.98
C THR A 64 4.79 1.07 0.78
N PHE A 65 3.81 0.66 -0.01
CA PHE A 65 3.60 -0.73 -0.37
C PHE A 65 3.87 -0.92 -1.86
N ALA A 66 4.56 -2.00 -2.21
CA ALA A 66 4.61 -2.49 -3.58
C ALA A 66 3.50 -3.52 -3.79
N LEU A 67 2.69 -3.35 -4.83
CA LEU A 67 1.87 -4.43 -5.36
C LEU A 67 2.77 -5.30 -6.23
N GLU A 68 2.98 -6.53 -5.80
CA GLU A 68 3.73 -7.53 -6.54
C GLU A 68 2.76 -8.55 -7.13
N LEU A 69 2.88 -8.82 -8.42
CA LEU A 69 2.20 -9.94 -9.07
C LEU A 69 3.15 -11.11 -9.23
N VAL A 70 2.60 -12.31 -9.22
CA VAL A 70 3.24 -13.54 -9.72
C VAL A 70 2.29 -14.17 -10.72
N ALA A 71 2.83 -14.69 -11.81
CA ALA A 71 2.06 -15.42 -12.81
C ALA A 71 2.98 -16.37 -13.58
N ARG A 72 2.37 -17.36 -14.22
CA ARG A 72 3.03 -18.22 -15.20
C ARG A 72 2.70 -17.73 -16.61
N LEU A 73 3.71 -17.21 -17.30
CA LEU A 73 3.64 -16.79 -18.70
C LEU A 73 4.17 -17.88 -19.63
N GLU A 74 3.49 -18.13 -20.73
CA GLU A 74 3.96 -18.98 -21.84
C GLU A 74 3.89 -18.16 -23.14
N ASN A 75 5.06 -17.93 -23.75
CA ASN A 75 5.24 -17.17 -25.00
C ASN A 75 4.79 -15.70 -24.98
N VAL A 76 4.37 -15.15 -23.84
CA VAL A 76 4.05 -13.72 -23.64
C VAL A 76 4.92 -13.07 -22.57
N THR A 77 5.07 -11.75 -22.65
CA THR A 77 5.79 -10.91 -21.69
C THR A 77 5.09 -9.56 -21.56
N ASN A 78 5.67 -8.66 -20.77
CA ASN A 78 5.18 -7.30 -20.58
C ASN A 78 3.70 -7.19 -20.17
N LEU A 79 3.20 -8.11 -19.33
CA LEU A 79 1.83 -8.07 -18.81
C LEU A 79 1.63 -6.79 -17.96
N ARG A 80 0.67 -5.94 -18.36
CA ARG A 80 0.43 -4.62 -17.75
C ARG A 80 -0.97 -4.08 -18.04
N PRO A 81 -1.46 -3.08 -17.29
CA PRO A 81 -2.63 -2.30 -17.68
C PRO A 81 -2.49 -1.72 -19.10
N ILE A 82 -3.61 -1.62 -19.84
CA ILE A 82 -3.65 -0.99 -21.17
C ILE A 82 -3.13 0.45 -21.10
N ASP A 83 -3.63 1.21 -20.14
CA ASP A 83 -3.22 2.57 -19.87
C ASP A 83 -3.10 2.82 -18.37
N TYR A 84 -1.87 2.95 -17.88
CA TYR A 84 -1.60 3.26 -16.48
C TYR A 84 -2.28 4.56 -16.02
N PHE A 85 -2.48 5.54 -16.89
CA PHE A 85 -3.04 6.83 -16.50
C PHE A 85 -4.53 6.74 -16.13
N THR A 86 -5.28 5.86 -16.82
CA THR A 86 -6.73 5.70 -16.61
C THR A 86 -7.10 4.49 -15.75
N TYR A 87 -6.19 3.54 -15.56
CA TYR A 87 -6.44 2.32 -14.80
C TYR A 87 -6.82 2.60 -13.33
N LYS A 88 -7.91 1.97 -12.86
CA LYS A 88 -8.33 2.03 -11.46
C LYS A 88 -7.66 0.90 -10.69
N TRP A 89 -6.79 1.26 -9.76
CA TRP A 89 -6.23 0.29 -8.82
C TRP A 89 -7.20 0.09 -7.67
N ILE A 90 -7.78 -1.10 -7.53
CA ILE A 90 -8.88 -1.40 -6.60
C ILE A 90 -8.37 -2.23 -5.43
N PHE A 91 -8.67 -1.83 -4.19
CA PHE A 91 -8.14 -2.46 -2.98
C PHE A 91 -9.19 -2.52 -1.87
N LYS A 92 -9.01 -3.47 -0.95
CA LYS A 92 -9.52 -3.31 0.41
C LYS A 92 -8.42 -2.73 1.29
N ILE A 93 -8.85 -2.01 2.30
CA ILE A 93 -7.97 -1.30 3.21
C ILE A 93 -8.30 -1.65 4.67
N GLU A 94 -7.27 -1.64 5.50
CA GLU A 94 -7.39 -1.70 6.94
C GLU A 94 -6.95 -0.38 7.57
N CYS A 95 -7.75 0.16 8.48
CA CYS A 95 -7.39 1.39 9.17
C CYS A 95 -6.30 1.13 10.21
N SER A 96 -5.12 1.71 10.00
CA SER A 96 -3.98 1.67 10.95
C SER A 96 -4.24 2.31 12.33
N SER A 97 -5.42 2.90 12.55
CA SER A 97 -5.80 3.53 13.83
C SER A 97 -6.65 2.64 14.72
N CYS A 98 -7.62 1.93 14.13
CA CYS A 98 -8.54 1.07 14.87
C CYS A 98 -8.48 -0.40 14.45
N ASN A 99 -7.58 -0.74 13.51
CA ASN A 99 -7.34 -2.07 12.95
C ASN A 99 -8.62 -2.76 12.46
N LYS A 100 -9.54 -1.95 11.93
CA LYS A 100 -10.77 -2.45 11.29
C LYS A 100 -10.58 -2.37 9.78
N THR A 101 -10.76 -3.52 9.14
CA THR A 101 -10.91 -3.63 7.70
C THR A 101 -12.29 -3.12 7.29
N ASN A 102 -12.36 -2.32 6.22
CA ASN A 102 -13.66 -1.99 5.62
C ASN A 102 -14.08 -3.12 4.66
N ASN A 103 -15.38 -3.41 4.61
CA ASN A 103 -15.97 -4.36 3.66
C ASN A 103 -16.11 -3.77 2.25
N GLU A 104 -16.00 -2.44 2.09
CA GLU A 104 -16.06 -1.76 0.80
C GLU A 104 -14.71 -1.79 0.07
N TRP A 105 -14.79 -1.81 -1.27
CA TRP A 105 -13.64 -1.66 -2.15
C TRP A 105 -13.40 -0.18 -2.44
N TYR A 106 -12.14 0.23 -2.36
CA TYR A 106 -11.66 1.55 -2.70
C TYR A 106 -10.88 1.49 -4.00
N TYR A 107 -10.79 2.62 -4.71
CA TYR A 107 -9.88 2.70 -5.84
C TYR A 107 -9.03 3.96 -5.81
N ALA A 108 -7.85 3.89 -6.41
CA ALA A 108 -7.01 5.03 -6.74
C ALA A 108 -6.76 5.02 -8.26
N CYS A 109 -6.89 6.17 -8.91
CA CYS A 109 -6.70 6.32 -10.35
C CYS A 109 -5.76 7.51 -10.63
N PRO A 110 -4.70 7.35 -11.45
CA PRO A 110 -3.77 8.45 -11.76
C PRO A 110 -4.43 9.68 -12.41
N LYS A 111 -5.46 9.45 -13.23
CA LYS A 111 -6.27 10.52 -13.83
C LYS A 111 -7.11 11.28 -12.81
N GLU A 112 -7.47 10.66 -11.68
CA GLU A 112 -8.30 11.24 -10.62
C GLU A 112 -7.43 11.64 -9.42
N PHE A 113 -6.67 12.74 -9.55
CA PHE A 113 -5.82 13.23 -8.46
C PHE A 113 -6.19 14.62 -7.96
N GLN A 114 -5.81 14.90 -6.72
CA GLN A 114 -5.90 16.21 -6.09
C GLN A 114 -4.52 16.61 -5.58
N ALA A 115 -4.11 17.86 -5.82
CA ALA A 115 -2.87 18.40 -5.28
C ALA A 115 -3.11 18.92 -3.85
N ILE A 116 -2.47 18.31 -2.85
CA ILE A 116 -2.55 18.72 -1.45
C ILE A 116 -1.16 19.04 -0.95
N ASN A 117 -0.90 20.32 -0.64
CA ASN A 117 0.42 20.79 -0.17
C ASN A 117 1.60 20.46 -1.10
N GLY A 118 1.34 20.23 -2.39
CA GLY A 118 2.34 19.84 -3.39
C GLY A 118 2.36 18.34 -3.70
N ASP A 119 1.74 17.50 -2.86
CA ASP A 119 1.68 16.04 -3.05
C ASP A 119 0.44 15.65 -3.88
N LYS A 120 0.58 14.63 -4.74
CA LYS A 120 -0.51 14.10 -5.54
C LYS A 120 -1.28 13.04 -4.75
N VAL A 121 -2.53 13.32 -4.43
CA VAL A 121 -3.41 12.36 -3.73
C VAL A 121 -4.42 11.78 -4.73
N HIS A 122 -4.38 10.46 -4.91
CA HIS A 122 -5.19 9.72 -5.89
C HIS A 122 -6.40 9.02 -5.27
N MET A 123 -6.38 8.82 -3.95
CA MET A 123 -7.54 8.43 -3.16
C MET A 123 -7.45 9.13 -1.80
N LYS A 124 -8.58 9.62 -1.30
CA LYS A 124 -8.71 10.14 0.07
C LYS A 124 -10.07 9.76 0.62
N ASP A 125 -10.12 9.33 1.87
CA ASP A 125 -11.37 9.11 2.59
C ASP A 125 -11.15 9.08 4.11
N LYS A 126 -12.18 8.77 4.87
CA LYS A 126 -12.20 8.70 6.32
C LYS A 126 -12.72 7.35 6.79
N CYS A 127 -12.01 6.75 7.74
CA CYS A 127 -12.42 5.52 8.40
C CYS A 127 -13.82 5.67 9.02
N PRO A 128 -14.82 4.86 8.59
CA PRO A 128 -16.19 4.96 9.12
C PRO A 128 -16.30 4.67 10.61
N SER A 129 -15.35 3.90 11.17
CA SER A 129 -15.37 3.49 12.58
C SER A 129 -14.77 4.50 13.55
N CYS A 130 -13.63 5.13 13.21
CA CYS A 130 -12.90 5.99 14.13
C CYS A 130 -12.69 7.43 13.62
N GLY A 131 -13.05 7.70 12.37
CA GLY A 131 -12.89 9.02 11.77
C GLY A 131 -11.46 9.38 11.36
N GLN A 132 -10.50 8.44 11.40
CA GLN A 132 -9.16 8.63 10.88
C GLN A 132 -9.21 8.93 9.37
N ASN A 133 -8.57 10.00 8.92
CA ASN A 133 -8.39 10.23 7.49
C ASN A 133 -7.29 9.31 6.96
N TYR A 134 -7.50 8.75 5.78
CA TYR A 134 -6.47 8.06 5.03
C TYR A 134 -6.40 8.55 3.59
N SER A 135 -5.23 8.37 2.98
CA SER A 135 -4.98 8.74 1.60
C SER A 135 -4.00 7.79 0.94
N ILE A 136 -4.11 7.66 -0.38
CA ILE A 136 -3.19 6.91 -1.23
C ILE A 136 -2.68 7.83 -2.32
N GLU A 137 -1.36 7.80 -2.51
CA GLU A 137 -0.67 8.32 -3.67
C GLU A 137 -0.09 7.15 -4.48
N ILE A 138 -0.33 7.15 -5.80
CA ILE A 138 0.28 6.20 -6.72
C ILE A 138 1.64 6.77 -7.13
N LEU A 139 2.70 6.00 -6.93
CA LEU A 139 4.05 6.40 -7.32
C LEU A 139 4.26 6.08 -8.80
N GLU A 140 3.86 6.98 -9.70
CA GLU A 140 3.84 6.73 -11.15
C GLU A 140 5.21 6.32 -11.74
N ASN A 141 6.32 6.78 -11.15
CA ASN A 141 7.68 6.39 -11.55
C ASN A 141 8.02 4.91 -11.24
N SER A 142 7.20 4.25 -10.43
CA SER A 142 7.39 2.87 -10.02
C SER A 142 6.78 1.84 -10.98
N TYR A 143 6.00 2.26 -11.99
CA TYR A 143 5.34 1.34 -12.90
C TYR A 143 6.34 0.40 -13.60
N ARG A 144 6.10 -0.90 -13.50
CA ARG A 144 6.86 -1.94 -14.21
C ARG A 144 5.89 -3.00 -14.71
N PRO A 145 6.04 -3.45 -15.97
CA PRO A 145 5.25 -4.59 -16.43
C PRO A 145 5.76 -5.88 -15.79
N TYR A 146 4.89 -6.89 -15.67
CA TYR A 146 5.30 -8.25 -15.32
C TYR A 146 5.95 -8.91 -16.53
N ARG A 147 7.18 -9.44 -16.39
CA ARG A 147 7.95 -9.96 -17.52
C ARG A 147 8.32 -11.43 -17.40
N ILE A 148 8.44 -12.09 -18.54
CA ILE A 148 8.75 -13.53 -18.62
C ILE A 148 10.16 -13.88 -18.15
N GLU A 149 11.11 -12.95 -18.11
CA GLU A 149 12.49 -13.28 -17.67
C GLU A 149 12.55 -13.69 -16.19
N ARG A 150 11.53 -13.30 -15.40
CA ARG A 150 11.34 -13.66 -13.99
C ARG A 150 9.99 -14.37 -13.79
N ASN A 151 9.68 -15.30 -14.69
CA ASN A 151 8.44 -16.06 -14.67
C ASN A 151 8.27 -16.82 -13.35
N ASN A 152 7.05 -16.91 -12.82
CA ASN A 152 6.73 -17.54 -11.54
C ASN A 152 7.43 -16.91 -10.31
N GLU A 153 8.05 -15.73 -10.47
CA GLU A 153 8.56 -14.93 -9.36
C GLU A 153 7.64 -13.74 -9.12
N HIS A 154 7.57 -13.28 -7.87
CA HIS A 154 6.93 -12.02 -7.53
C HIS A 154 7.68 -10.84 -8.17
N GLN A 155 6.98 -9.99 -8.89
CA GLN A 155 7.52 -8.77 -9.49
C GLN A 155 6.65 -7.57 -9.12
N SER A 156 7.30 -6.52 -8.60
CA SER A 156 6.65 -5.25 -8.29
C SER A 156 6.10 -4.61 -9.58
N ILE A 157 4.80 -4.29 -9.58
CA ILE A 157 4.11 -3.65 -10.71
C ILE A 157 3.95 -2.16 -10.49
N VAL A 158 3.58 -1.77 -9.28
CA VAL A 158 3.32 -0.39 -8.88
C VAL A 158 3.54 -0.26 -7.38
N LYS A 159 3.89 0.94 -6.92
CA LYS A 159 4.02 1.29 -5.52
C LYS A 159 3.00 2.36 -5.14
N PHE A 160 2.51 2.24 -3.92
CA PHE A 160 1.55 3.16 -3.32
C PHE A 160 2.14 3.75 -2.06
N TYR A 161 2.09 5.07 -1.94
CA TYR A 161 2.36 5.77 -0.70
C TYR A 161 1.04 5.95 0.06
N CYS A 162 0.93 5.29 1.19
CA CYS A 162 -0.28 5.21 2.00
C CYS A 162 -0.12 6.04 3.27
N HIS A 163 -1.15 6.78 3.65
CA HIS A 163 -1.24 7.47 4.93
C HIS A 163 -2.47 6.99 5.68
N GLY A 164 -2.32 6.51 6.91
CA GLY A 164 -3.44 6.15 7.79
C GLY A 164 -4.10 4.80 7.50
N LEU A 165 -3.60 4.02 6.55
CA LEU A 165 -4.15 2.71 6.16
C LEU A 165 -3.07 1.71 5.77
N GLU A 166 -3.45 0.44 5.72
CA GLU A 166 -2.73 -0.66 5.08
C GLU A 166 -3.58 -1.26 3.95
N LEU A 167 -2.91 -1.78 2.91
CA LEU A 167 -3.55 -2.48 1.78
C LEU A 167 -3.64 -3.96 2.11
N VAL A 168 -4.84 -4.53 2.07
CA VAL A 168 -5.07 -5.92 2.51
C VAL A 168 -5.53 -6.86 1.40
N ASP A 169 -6.17 -6.33 0.37
CA ASP A 169 -6.75 -7.11 -0.73
C ASP A 169 -6.67 -6.29 -2.02
N PHE A 170 -6.64 -6.94 -3.17
CA PHE A 170 -6.52 -6.31 -4.48
C PHE A 170 -7.52 -6.93 -5.45
N ASN A 171 -8.14 -6.10 -6.29
CA ASN A 171 -8.98 -6.56 -7.37
C ASN A 171 -8.56 -5.92 -8.69
N PHE A 172 -8.60 -6.70 -9.76
CA PHE A 172 -8.32 -6.20 -11.10
C PHE A 172 -9.52 -5.40 -11.62
N ASP A 173 -9.24 -4.25 -12.24
CA ASP A 173 -10.25 -3.46 -12.94
C ASP A 173 -10.41 -4.00 -14.36
N LEU A 174 -11.45 -4.80 -14.55
CA LEU A 174 -11.75 -5.46 -15.83
C LEU A 174 -12.19 -4.47 -16.92
N GLU A 175 -12.73 -3.30 -16.54
CA GLU A 175 -13.14 -2.27 -17.51
C GLU A 175 -11.94 -1.60 -18.17
N SER A 176 -10.87 -1.35 -17.41
CA SER A 176 -9.66 -0.68 -17.92
C SER A 176 -8.70 -1.64 -18.64
N GLY A 177 -8.84 -2.95 -18.40
CA GLY A 177 -8.17 -4.02 -19.14
C GLY A 177 -6.65 -4.11 -18.96
N TRP A 178 -6.12 -5.29 -19.31
CA TRP A 178 -4.69 -5.59 -19.33
C TRP A 178 -4.27 -6.06 -20.71
N ILE A 179 -2.98 -5.91 -21.02
CA ILE A 179 -2.38 -6.42 -22.24
C ILE A 179 -1.10 -7.19 -21.94
N ALA A 180 -0.77 -8.12 -22.83
CA ALA A 180 0.52 -8.78 -22.88
C ALA A 180 1.07 -8.78 -24.32
N GLU A 181 2.37 -8.97 -24.45
CA GLU A 181 3.08 -8.94 -25.73
C GLU A 181 3.66 -10.32 -26.04
N SER A 182 3.49 -10.83 -27.26
CA SER A 182 4.19 -12.03 -27.72
C SER A 182 5.70 -11.81 -27.66
N THR A 183 6.37 -12.78 -27.06
CA THR A 183 7.84 -12.87 -27.04
C THR A 183 8.43 -13.06 -28.44
N ASN A 184 7.65 -13.58 -29.40
CA ASN A 184 8.11 -13.97 -30.72
C ASN A 184 7.75 -12.96 -31.81
N SER A 185 6.46 -12.61 -31.94
CA SER A 185 5.98 -11.76 -33.04
C SER A 185 5.79 -10.30 -32.66
N LYS A 186 5.89 -9.97 -31.37
CA LYS A 186 5.54 -8.64 -30.82
C LYS A 186 4.05 -8.27 -30.97
N ALA A 187 3.18 -9.22 -31.32
CA ALA A 187 1.73 -9.03 -31.25
C ALA A 187 1.31 -8.67 -29.82
N ILE A 188 0.34 -7.77 -29.69
CA ILE A 188 -0.25 -7.35 -28.42
C ILE A 188 -1.61 -8.04 -28.29
N PHE A 189 -1.88 -8.58 -27.11
CA PHE A 189 -3.12 -9.30 -26.79
C PHE A 189 -3.81 -8.61 -25.62
N ASP A 190 -5.13 -8.45 -25.73
CA ASP A 190 -5.98 -8.06 -24.62
C ASP A 190 -6.14 -9.26 -23.68
N VAL A 191 -5.79 -9.06 -22.41
CA VAL A 191 -5.79 -10.08 -21.37
C VAL A 191 -6.95 -9.83 -20.43
N ASP A 192 -7.86 -10.80 -20.40
CA ASP A 192 -8.92 -10.85 -19.41
C ASP A 192 -8.38 -11.44 -18.10
N MET A 193 -8.34 -10.60 -17.06
CA MET A 193 -7.87 -10.96 -15.72
C MET A 193 -8.99 -11.53 -14.82
N GLU A 194 -10.22 -11.68 -15.33
CA GLU A 194 -11.35 -12.28 -14.60
C GLU A 194 -11.16 -13.79 -14.41
N LEU A 195 -10.50 -14.44 -15.37
CA LEU A 195 -10.33 -15.89 -15.39
C LEU A 195 -9.02 -16.30 -14.70
N GLU A 196 -9.06 -17.40 -13.93
CA GLU A 196 -7.87 -18.04 -13.34
C GLU A 196 -6.76 -18.38 -14.37
N LYS A 197 -7.12 -18.37 -15.65
CA LYS A 197 -6.24 -18.58 -16.80
C LYS A 197 -6.74 -17.82 -18.03
N TRP A 198 -5.79 -17.28 -18.78
CA TRP A 198 -6.00 -16.70 -20.11
C TRP A 198 -5.14 -17.45 -21.13
N ALA A 199 -5.65 -17.68 -22.33
CA ALA A 199 -4.91 -18.29 -23.41
C ALA A 199 -5.41 -17.80 -24.77
N ASP A 200 -4.49 -17.65 -25.71
CA ASP A 200 -4.75 -17.22 -27.09
C ASP A 200 -3.72 -17.83 -28.04
N TYR A 201 -3.73 -17.43 -29.30
CA TYR A 201 -2.85 -17.94 -30.34
C TYR A 201 -2.19 -16.79 -31.12
N ASP A 202 -0.87 -16.80 -31.16
CA ASP A 202 -0.09 -15.88 -31.99
C ASP A 202 -0.02 -16.42 -33.41
N GLU A 203 -0.96 -15.98 -34.26
CA GLU A 203 -1.05 -16.38 -35.66
C GLU A 203 0.23 -16.07 -36.47
N ARG A 204 0.97 -15.02 -36.10
CA ARG A 204 2.19 -14.62 -36.82
C ARG A 204 3.37 -15.53 -36.52
N ALA A 205 3.43 -16.05 -35.29
CA ALA A 205 4.48 -16.97 -34.86
C ALA A 205 4.04 -18.45 -34.92
N GLY A 206 2.75 -18.73 -35.09
CA GLY A 206 2.21 -20.09 -35.11
C GLY A 206 2.32 -20.80 -33.75
N ILE A 207 2.16 -20.05 -32.65
CA ILE A 207 2.35 -20.58 -31.28
C ILE A 207 1.20 -20.19 -30.36
N LYS A 208 0.95 -21.03 -29.35
CA LYS A 208 0.02 -20.71 -28.27
C LYS A 208 0.66 -19.74 -27.28
N VAL A 209 -0.13 -18.80 -26.80
CA VAL A 209 0.23 -17.88 -25.73
C VAL A 209 -0.69 -18.10 -24.53
N LYS A 210 -0.15 -17.99 -23.30
CA LYS A 210 -0.92 -18.31 -22.09
C LYS A 210 -0.42 -17.54 -20.87
N ILE A 211 -1.36 -17.21 -19.99
CA ILE A 211 -1.15 -16.66 -18.65
C ILE A 211 -1.97 -17.50 -17.67
N SER A 212 -1.39 -17.94 -16.56
CA SER A 212 -2.09 -18.72 -15.53
C SER A 212 -1.45 -18.51 -14.17
N GLU A 213 -2.10 -19.00 -13.12
CA GLU A 213 -1.55 -18.96 -11.75
C GLU A 213 -1.24 -17.52 -11.31
N VAL A 214 -2.11 -16.57 -11.71
CA VAL A 214 -1.97 -15.17 -11.33
C VAL A 214 -2.32 -15.03 -9.86
N ASP A 215 -1.40 -14.47 -9.09
CA ASP A 215 -1.61 -14.14 -7.68
C ASP A 215 -0.89 -12.82 -7.36
N PHE A 216 -1.22 -12.21 -6.22
CA PHE A 216 -0.68 -10.93 -5.81
C PHE A 216 -0.27 -10.91 -4.34
N ARG A 217 0.57 -9.95 -3.98
CA ARG A 217 0.80 -9.57 -2.59
C ARG A 217 1.19 -8.11 -2.46
N PHE A 218 0.98 -7.56 -1.27
CA PHE A 218 1.54 -6.27 -0.88
C PHE A 218 2.80 -6.46 -0.03
N THR A 219 3.89 -5.82 -0.44
CA THR A 219 5.16 -5.85 0.30
C THR A 219 5.51 -4.45 0.80
N PRO A 220 5.74 -4.23 2.11
CA PRO A 220 6.24 -2.97 2.62
C PRO A 220 7.60 -2.62 2.03
N VAL A 221 7.76 -1.38 1.56
CA VAL A 221 9.01 -0.84 1.01
C VAL A 221 9.66 0.02 2.09
N LYS A 222 10.84 -0.39 2.56
CA LYS A 222 11.64 0.43 3.48
C LYS A 222 12.11 1.70 2.74
N LYS A 223 11.98 2.86 3.39
CA LYS A 223 12.67 4.07 2.92
C LYS A 223 14.18 3.83 3.11
N PHE A 224 14.96 4.04 2.04
CA PHE A 224 16.42 4.07 2.10
C PHE A 224 16.88 5.48 2.43
#